data_AF-A0A7R9MF91-F1
#
_entry.id   AF-A0A7R9MF91-F1
#
_cell.length_a   1.000
_cell.length_b   1.000
_cell.length_c   1.000
_cell.angle_alpha   90.00
_cell.angle_beta   90.00
_cell.angle_gamma   90.00
#
_symmetry.space_group_name_H-M   'P 1'
#
loop_
_entity.id
_entity.type
_entity.pdbx_description
1 polymer ?
#
loop_
_entity_poly.entity_id
_entity_poly.type
_entity_poly.pdbx_seq_one_letter_code
_entity_poly.pdbx_strand_id
1 'polypeptide(L)'
;MAILLWYSLIGLCLVFTFTECEANNCLVSRSNAQTRDQNSDAFIPECTRDGLFASVQCHRSSGYCWCVDVMTGRPKSHTTTRNVSPNCSRRSTSREQNPNRRKDKRLCISSQRVLFNTQLLGVFVSENTRKTGHQNESSISASIESKFNELDLNLDQRITRQETKDLIQLIKKLFPLFRVCAQQMFTFCDQNNDSFVTKSEFKECLNFDFSFRAFL
;
A
#
# COMPACT_ATOMS: atom_id res chain seq x y z
N MET A 1 14.53 20.11 47.55
CA MET A 1 14.42 20.27 46.08
C MET A 1 15.41 19.34 45.37
N ALA A 2 15.12 18.04 45.34
CA ALA A 2 15.96 17.04 44.64
C ALA A 2 15.14 15.88 44.04
N ILE A 3 13.81 16.01 43.97
CA ILE A 3 12.91 15.00 43.36
C ILE A 3 12.35 15.51 42.02
N LEU A 4 12.38 16.82 41.77
CA LEU A 4 11.88 17.43 40.52
C LEU A 4 12.87 17.38 39.35
N LEU A 5 14.12 16.96 39.57
CA LEU A 5 15.10 16.74 38.50
C LEU A 5 15.15 15.29 38.02
N TRP A 6 14.50 14.36 38.74
CA TRP A 6 14.44 12.95 38.34
C TRP A 6 13.33 12.68 37.31
N TYR A 7 12.24 13.47 37.33
CA TYR A 7 11.16 13.37 36.35
C TYR A 7 11.47 14.01 34.99
N SER A 8 12.50 14.87 34.90
CA SER A 8 12.87 15.54 33.63
C SER A 8 13.79 14.69 32.74
N LEU A 9 14.47 13.68 33.30
CA LEU A 9 15.33 12.76 32.53
C LEU A 9 14.62 11.47 32.10
N ILE A 10 13.51 11.09 32.75
CA ILE A 10 12.65 9.99 32.30
C ILE A 10 11.75 10.43 31.12
N GLY A 11 11.40 11.73 31.05
CA GLY A 11 10.63 12.30 29.95
C GLY A 11 11.36 12.42 28.61
N LEU A 12 12.70 12.32 28.60
CA LEU A 12 13.53 12.45 27.37
C LEU A 12 14.00 11.11 26.80
N CYS A 13 13.81 9.99 27.51
CA CYS A 13 14.22 8.66 27.04
C CYS A 13 13.06 7.81 26.49
N LEU A 14 11.79 8.19 26.74
CA LEU A 14 10.62 7.48 26.18
C LEU A 14 10.20 7.98 24.78
N VAL A 15 10.76 9.09 24.29
CA VAL A 15 10.40 9.66 22.97
C VAL A 15 11.24 9.07 21.82
N PHE A 16 12.21 8.19 22.10
CA PHE A 16 13.17 7.71 21.10
C PHE A 16 13.07 6.25 20.67
N THR A 17 11.93 5.58 20.88
CA THR A 17 11.64 4.32 20.16
C THR A 17 10.16 4.12 19.79
N PHE A 18 9.48 5.16 19.33
CA PHE A 18 8.43 4.92 18.33
C PHE A 18 9.10 4.81 16.96
N THR A 19 9.79 3.69 16.75
CA THR A 19 10.02 3.22 15.39
C THR A 19 8.65 2.81 14.89
N GLU A 20 7.94 3.75 14.28
CA GLU A 20 6.78 3.39 13.48
C GLU A 20 7.30 2.51 12.34
N CYS A 21 7.20 1.19 12.54
CA CYS A 21 7.27 0.22 11.46
C CYS A 21 6.02 0.39 10.61
N GLU A 22 5.94 1.49 9.88
CA GLU A 22 4.95 1.62 8.82
C GLU A 22 5.55 1.01 7.55
N ALA A 23 5.39 -0.30 7.44
CA ALA A 23 5.86 -1.01 6.27
C ALA A 23 5.00 -2.20 5.92
N ASN A 24 3.92 -1.90 5.22
CA ASN A 24 3.34 -2.85 4.26
C ASN A 24 4.22 -2.97 2.99
N ASN A 25 5.51 -2.61 3.05
CA ASN A 25 6.46 -2.65 1.95
C ASN A 25 7.60 -3.63 2.28
N CYS A 26 7.85 -4.57 1.36
CA CYS A 26 8.83 -5.64 1.52
C CYS A 26 10.23 -5.11 1.85
N LEU A 27 10.63 -3.96 1.28
CA LEU A 27 11.99 -3.41 1.46
C LEU A 27 12.29 -3.07 2.92
N VAL A 28 11.33 -2.50 3.63
CA VAL A 28 11.50 -2.15 5.04
C VAL A 28 11.44 -3.41 5.90
N SER A 29 10.52 -4.35 5.62
CA SER A 29 10.50 -5.65 6.30
C SER A 29 11.85 -6.38 6.14
N ARG A 30 12.45 -6.31 4.96
CA ARG A 30 13.78 -6.85 4.66
C ARG A 30 14.88 -6.16 5.46
N SER A 31 14.92 -4.83 5.46
CA SER A 31 15.91 -4.05 6.22
C SER A 31 15.84 -4.37 7.72
N ASN A 32 14.63 -4.43 8.28
CA ASN A 32 14.39 -4.76 9.68
C ASN A 32 14.79 -6.20 10.03
N ALA A 33 14.58 -7.15 9.11
CA ALA A 33 15.01 -8.52 9.30
C ALA A 33 16.55 -8.64 9.27
N GLN A 34 17.22 -7.86 8.42
CA GLN A 34 18.68 -7.85 8.32
C GLN A 34 19.36 -7.27 9.57
N THR A 35 18.80 -6.22 10.17
CA THR A 35 19.36 -5.65 11.42
C THR A 35 19.23 -6.59 12.61
N ARG A 36 18.25 -7.51 12.56
CA ARG A 36 18.00 -8.52 13.59
C ARG A 36 18.70 -9.85 13.33
N ASP A 37 19.43 -9.99 12.22
CA ASP A 37 20.12 -11.22 11.84
C ASP A 37 21.42 -11.43 12.63
N GLN A 38 21.30 -11.48 13.97
CA GLN A 38 22.43 -11.73 14.87
C GLN A 38 22.84 -13.21 14.90
N ASN A 39 21.95 -14.11 14.47
CA ASN A 39 22.12 -15.58 14.60
C ASN A 39 21.94 -16.37 13.28
N SER A 40 21.87 -15.74 12.10
CA SER A 40 21.74 -16.43 10.80
C SER A 40 20.50 -17.33 10.61
N ASP A 41 19.56 -17.30 11.56
CA ASP A 41 18.30 -18.06 11.53
C ASP A 41 17.08 -17.14 11.38
N ALA A 42 17.31 -15.85 11.13
CA ALA A 42 16.24 -14.89 10.89
C ALA A 42 15.70 -15.03 9.46
N PHE A 43 14.37 -15.03 9.32
CA PHE A 43 13.73 -14.98 8.01
C PHE A 43 13.87 -13.58 7.39
N ILE A 44 14.57 -13.51 6.27
CA ILE A 44 14.72 -12.28 5.47
C ILE A 44 13.81 -12.40 4.23
N PRO A 45 12.79 -11.54 4.08
CA PRO A 45 11.90 -11.59 2.93
C PRO A 45 12.61 -11.19 1.63
N GLU A 46 12.29 -11.90 0.56
CA GLU A 46 12.75 -11.60 -0.79
C GLU A 46 11.79 -10.61 -1.47
N CYS A 47 12.36 -9.53 -2.00
CA CYS A 47 11.61 -8.46 -2.63
C CYS A 47 11.88 -8.38 -4.12
N THR A 48 10.85 -8.03 -4.88
CA THR A 48 10.94 -7.64 -6.29
C THR A 48 11.59 -6.26 -6.43
N ARG A 49 11.97 -5.89 -7.66
CA ARG A 49 12.55 -4.57 -7.97
C ARG A 49 11.60 -3.42 -7.63
N ASP A 50 10.30 -3.67 -7.68
CA ASP A 50 9.26 -2.68 -7.38
C ASP A 50 8.99 -2.53 -5.86
N GLY A 51 9.79 -3.20 -5.02
CA GLY A 51 9.62 -3.19 -3.56
C GLY A 51 8.47 -4.06 -3.05
N LEU A 52 7.84 -4.86 -3.91
CA LEU A 52 6.81 -5.83 -3.52
C LEU A 52 7.44 -7.15 -3.05
N PHE A 53 6.67 -7.99 -2.35
CA PHE A 53 7.13 -9.33 -1.98
C PHE A 53 7.24 -10.23 -3.20
N ALA A 54 8.34 -10.97 -3.31
CA ALA A 54 8.46 -12.05 -4.28
C ALA A 54 7.34 -13.08 -4.04
N SER A 55 6.77 -13.63 -5.12
CA SER A 55 5.61 -14.54 -5.00
C SER A 55 5.91 -15.84 -4.26
N VAL A 56 7.19 -16.23 -4.23
CA VAL A 56 7.74 -17.31 -3.42
C VAL A 56 8.63 -16.66 -2.37
N GLN A 57 8.52 -17.12 -1.12
CA GLN A 57 9.43 -16.80 -0.03
C GLN A 57 10.07 -18.08 0.47
N CYS A 58 11.36 -18.04 0.78
CA CYS A 58 12.10 -19.19 1.27
C CYS A 58 12.89 -18.84 2.55
N HIS A 59 12.75 -19.67 3.57
CA HIS A 59 13.58 -19.65 4.75
C HIS A 59 14.85 -20.46 4.51
N ARG A 60 15.99 -19.79 4.40
CA ARG A 60 17.25 -20.40 3.96
C ARG A 60 17.81 -21.42 4.94
N SER A 61 17.68 -21.18 6.26
CA SER A 61 18.20 -22.09 7.29
C SER A 61 17.39 -23.40 7.39
N SER A 62 16.06 -23.32 7.29
CA SER A 62 15.18 -24.50 7.40
C SER A 62 14.84 -25.17 6.07
N GLY A 63 15.12 -24.50 4.95
CA GLY A 63 14.82 -24.99 3.60
C GLY A 63 13.33 -24.94 3.24
N TYR A 64 12.48 -24.31 4.06
CA TYR A 64 11.05 -24.18 3.75
C TYR A 64 10.79 -23.03 2.79
N CYS A 65 9.98 -23.27 1.76
CA CYS A 65 9.48 -22.25 0.85
C CYS A 65 7.95 -22.24 0.84
N TRP A 66 7.34 -21.08 0.63
CA TRP A 66 5.88 -20.93 0.53
C TRP A 66 5.50 -19.83 -0.44
N CYS A 67 4.27 -19.88 -0.96
CA CYS A 67 3.73 -18.77 -1.73
C CYS A 67 3.23 -17.69 -0.79
N VAL A 68 3.44 -16.42 -1.16
CA VAL A 68 2.85 -15.27 -0.47
C VAL A 68 1.94 -14.48 -1.40
N ASP A 69 1.09 -13.67 -0.80
CA ASP A 69 0.48 -12.55 -1.49
C ASP A 69 1.55 -11.47 -1.74
N VAL A 70 1.79 -11.15 -3.02
CA VAL A 70 2.88 -10.25 -3.44
C VAL A 70 2.74 -8.82 -2.87
N MET A 71 1.52 -8.45 -2.46
CA MET A 71 1.20 -7.10 -2.00
C MET A 71 1.35 -6.99 -0.49
N THR A 72 0.93 -8.02 0.25
CA THR A 72 0.88 -8.01 1.72
C THR A 72 1.96 -8.86 2.39
N GLY A 73 2.64 -9.72 1.64
CA GLY A 73 3.60 -10.70 2.17
C GLY A 73 2.95 -11.86 2.93
N ARG A 74 1.61 -11.92 3.01
CA ARG A 74 0.90 -12.95 3.77
C ARG A 74 1.08 -14.33 3.12
N PRO A 75 1.45 -15.37 3.89
CA PRO A 75 1.59 -16.73 3.37
C PRO A 75 0.23 -17.27 2.91
N LYS A 76 0.24 -17.99 1.79
CA LYS A 76 -0.92 -18.72 1.29
C LYS A 76 -0.96 -20.11 1.94
N SER A 77 -2.10 -20.46 2.55
CA SER A 77 -2.30 -21.78 3.13
C SER A 77 -2.05 -22.89 2.10
N HIS A 78 -1.49 -24.02 2.57
CA HIS A 78 -1.20 -25.21 1.76
C HIS A 78 -0.20 -25.01 0.61
N THR A 79 0.69 -24.02 0.70
CA THR A 79 1.76 -23.81 -0.31
C THR A 79 3.17 -24.07 0.22
N THR A 80 3.30 -24.45 1.50
CA THR A 80 4.59 -24.70 2.13
C THR A 80 5.21 -26.01 1.65
N THR A 81 6.41 -25.92 1.10
CA THR A 81 7.22 -27.02 0.60
C THR A 81 8.59 -26.99 1.26
N ARG A 82 9.30 -28.12 1.32
CA ARG A 82 10.67 -28.21 1.83
C ARG A 82 11.63 -28.50 0.68
N ASN A 83 12.72 -27.74 0.58
CA ASN A 83 13.79 -27.84 -0.41
C ASN A 83 13.36 -27.71 -1.88
N VAL A 84 12.09 -27.36 -2.14
CA VAL A 84 11.52 -27.21 -3.48
C VAL A 84 10.75 -25.90 -3.53
N SER A 85 10.93 -25.12 -4.59
CA SER A 85 10.18 -23.88 -4.81
C SER A 85 8.74 -24.17 -5.26
N PRO A 86 7.70 -23.67 -4.57
CA PRO A 86 6.31 -23.91 -4.95
C PRO A 86 5.93 -23.11 -6.21
N ASN A 87 5.07 -23.69 -7.06
CA ASN A 87 4.56 -22.99 -8.23
C ASN A 87 3.44 -22.01 -7.83
N CYS A 88 3.78 -20.72 -7.75
CA CYS A 88 2.84 -19.66 -7.37
C CYS A 88 2.14 -19.00 -8.57
N SER A 89 2.35 -19.50 -9.80
CA SER A 89 1.89 -18.86 -11.05
C SER A 89 0.41 -19.04 -11.36
N ARG A 90 -0.34 -19.90 -10.66
CA ARG A 90 -1.78 -20.08 -10.89
C ARG A 90 -2.53 -20.27 -9.58
N ARG A 91 -3.70 -19.62 -9.51
CA ARG A 91 -4.76 -19.91 -8.52
C ARG A 91 -4.78 -21.41 -8.30
N SER A 92 -4.59 -21.85 -7.06
CA SER A 92 -4.78 -23.24 -6.68
C SER A 92 -6.14 -23.67 -7.21
N THR A 93 -6.15 -24.43 -8.30
CA THR A 93 -7.28 -25.26 -8.67
C THR A 93 -7.25 -26.44 -7.71
N SER A 94 -7.56 -26.19 -6.43
CA SER A 94 -8.24 -27.20 -5.65
C SER A 94 -9.61 -27.31 -6.31
N ARG A 95 -9.80 -28.43 -7.00
CA ARG A 95 -11.01 -28.83 -7.68
C ARG A 95 -12.18 -28.73 -6.71
N GLU A 96 -13.05 -27.75 -6.93
CA GLU A 96 -14.47 -27.88 -6.62
C GLU A 96 -15.25 -27.09 -7.66
N GLN A 97 -15.51 -27.76 -8.79
CA GLN A 97 -16.35 -27.25 -9.85
C GLN A 97 -17.80 -27.30 -9.37
N ASN A 98 -18.25 -26.25 -8.68
CA ASN A 98 -19.67 -25.94 -8.62
C ASN A 98 -20.01 -24.97 -9.78
N PRO A 99 -20.77 -25.41 -10.81
CA PRO A 99 -21.07 -24.59 -11.98
C PRO A 99 -21.96 -23.37 -11.69
N ASN A 100 -22.49 -23.22 -10.46
CA ASN A 100 -23.38 -22.12 -10.07
C ASN A 100 -22.74 -21.00 -9.25
N ARG A 101 -21.41 -20.96 -9.06
CA ARG A 101 -20.79 -19.74 -8.52
C ARG A 101 -20.75 -18.67 -9.61
N ARG A 102 -21.66 -17.69 -9.51
CA ARG A 102 -21.55 -16.39 -10.18
C ARG A 102 -20.08 -15.99 -10.13
N LYS A 103 -19.45 -15.71 -11.27
CA LYS A 103 -18.06 -15.21 -11.34
C LYS A 103 -17.96 -14.04 -10.37
N ASP A 104 -17.39 -14.25 -9.18
CA ASP A 104 -17.16 -13.18 -8.24
C ASP A 104 -16.34 -12.13 -8.99
N LYS A 105 -16.96 -10.98 -9.25
CA LYS A 105 -16.26 -9.84 -9.84
C LYS A 105 -15.09 -9.58 -8.90
N ARG A 106 -13.86 -9.74 -9.39
CA ARG A 106 -12.67 -9.52 -8.58
C ARG A 106 -12.72 -8.07 -8.08
N LEU A 107 -12.93 -7.86 -6.78
CA LEU A 107 -13.02 -6.55 -6.14
C LEU A 107 -11.65 -6.15 -5.60
N CYS A 108 -11.38 -4.85 -5.54
CA CYS A 108 -10.21 -4.33 -4.82
C CYS A 108 -10.50 -4.33 -3.31
N ILE A 109 -9.83 -5.23 -2.57
CA ILE A 109 -9.98 -5.35 -1.11
C ILE A 109 -9.28 -4.20 -0.39
N SER A 110 -9.66 -3.92 0.86
CA SER A 110 -9.18 -2.77 1.63
C SER A 110 -7.65 -2.67 1.72
N SER A 111 -6.94 -3.79 1.94
CA SER A 111 -5.46 -3.79 1.98
C SER A 111 -4.82 -3.45 0.64
N GLN A 112 -5.47 -3.80 -0.47
CA GLN A 112 -5.00 -3.44 -1.82
C GLN A 112 -5.23 -1.96 -2.11
N ARG A 113 -6.32 -1.37 -1.58
CA ARG A 113 -6.61 0.06 -1.70
C ARG A 113 -5.54 0.91 -1.03
N VAL A 114 -5.17 0.56 0.21
CA VAL A 114 -4.12 1.27 0.97
C VAL A 114 -2.82 1.30 0.17
N LEU A 115 -2.32 0.14 -0.23
CA LEU A 115 -1.05 0.05 -0.96
C LEU A 115 -1.12 0.77 -2.32
N PHE A 116 -2.23 0.63 -3.04
CA PHE A 116 -2.47 1.33 -4.30
C PHE A 116 -2.44 2.85 -4.13
N ASN A 117 -3.17 3.38 -3.14
CA ASN A 117 -3.25 4.81 -2.88
C ASN A 117 -1.90 5.37 -2.44
N THR A 118 -1.15 4.66 -1.59
CA THR A 118 0.22 5.05 -1.19
C THR A 118 1.15 5.15 -2.40
N GLN A 119 1.15 4.14 -3.28
CA GLN A 119 1.99 4.14 -4.47
C GLN A 119 1.57 5.23 -5.48
N LEU A 120 0.27 5.43 -5.64
CA LEU A 120 -0.27 6.45 -6.54
C LEU A 120 0.05 7.87 -6.04
N LEU A 121 -0.07 8.12 -4.73
CA LEU A 121 0.31 9.39 -4.13
C LEU A 121 1.79 9.69 -4.36
N GLY A 122 2.66 8.69 -4.23
CA GLY A 122 4.08 8.82 -4.56
C GLY A 122 4.32 9.28 -6.00
N VAL A 123 3.53 8.79 -6.97
CA VAL A 123 3.59 9.25 -8.36
C VAL A 123 3.17 10.72 -8.46
N PHE A 124 2.04 11.11 -7.85
CA PHE A 124 1.55 12.49 -7.90
C PHE A 124 2.52 13.48 -7.26
N VAL A 125 3.08 13.13 -6.09
CA VAL A 125 4.11 13.92 -5.43
C VAL A 125 5.34 14.06 -6.34
N SER A 126 5.83 12.95 -6.90
CA SER A 126 7.00 13.01 -7.79
C SER A 126 6.77 13.85 -9.05
N GLU A 127 5.55 13.82 -9.61
CA GLU A 127 5.17 14.62 -10.78
C GLU A 127 5.13 16.11 -10.40
N ASN A 128 4.53 16.44 -9.27
CA ASN A 128 4.41 17.82 -8.81
C ASN A 128 5.75 18.42 -8.38
N THR A 129 6.62 17.66 -7.71
CA THR A 129 7.98 18.11 -7.37
C THR A 129 8.78 18.45 -8.63
N ARG A 130 8.61 17.69 -9.72
CA ARG A 130 9.26 18.01 -11.01
C ARG A 130 8.71 19.29 -11.64
N LYS A 131 7.43 19.59 -11.45
CA LYS A 131 6.78 20.82 -11.96
C LYS A 131 7.15 22.07 -11.16
N THR A 132 7.28 21.96 -9.83
CA THR A 132 7.35 23.12 -8.91
C THR A 132 8.70 23.33 -8.22
N GLY A 133 9.57 22.31 -8.15
CA GLY A 133 10.90 22.42 -7.55
C GLY A 133 10.96 22.53 -6.02
N HIS A 134 9.83 22.60 -5.30
CA HIS A 134 9.79 22.71 -3.83
C HIS A 134 9.60 21.35 -3.13
N GLN A 135 10.40 21.09 -2.08
CA GLN A 135 10.24 19.94 -1.17
C GLN A 135 9.90 20.46 0.24
N ASN A 136 8.69 20.17 0.74
CA ASN A 136 8.25 20.32 2.14
C ASN A 136 6.92 19.55 2.34
N GLU A 137 6.43 19.39 3.58
CA GLU A 137 5.15 18.73 3.93
C GLU A 137 3.91 19.36 3.25
N SER A 138 3.99 20.66 2.93
CA SER A 138 3.08 21.39 2.03
C SER A 138 2.98 20.76 0.61
N SER A 139 3.97 19.98 0.21
CA SER A 139 4.04 19.31 -1.10
C SER A 139 3.01 18.19 -1.21
N ILE A 140 2.65 17.46 -0.15
CA ILE A 140 1.69 16.34 -0.26
C ILE A 140 0.29 16.89 -0.55
N SER A 141 -0.18 17.81 0.29
CA SER A 141 -1.47 18.47 0.09
C SER A 141 -1.50 19.23 -1.23
N ALA A 142 -0.47 20.01 -1.55
CA ALA A 142 -0.39 20.73 -2.83
C ALA A 142 -0.37 19.79 -4.05
N SER A 143 0.25 18.60 -3.95
CA SER A 143 0.27 17.62 -5.05
C SER A 143 -1.12 17.01 -5.26
N ILE A 144 -1.82 16.68 -4.18
CA ILE A 144 -3.20 16.16 -4.25
C ILE A 144 -4.12 17.23 -4.84
N GLU A 145 -4.01 18.46 -4.36
CA GLU A 145 -4.83 19.57 -4.86
C GLU A 145 -4.52 19.91 -6.31
N SER A 146 -3.24 19.96 -6.69
CA SER A 146 -2.84 20.14 -8.07
C SER A 146 -3.40 19.03 -8.95
N LYS A 147 -3.37 17.77 -8.49
CA LYS A 147 -3.93 16.66 -9.27
C LYS A 147 -5.45 16.73 -9.38
N PHE A 148 -6.13 17.14 -8.31
CA PHE A 148 -7.58 17.36 -8.36
C PHE A 148 -7.94 18.40 -9.42
N ASN A 149 -7.27 19.55 -9.41
CA ASN A 149 -7.51 20.63 -10.35
C ASN A 149 -7.15 20.25 -11.81
N GLU A 150 -6.20 19.35 -12.01
CA GLU A 150 -5.88 18.82 -13.35
C GLU A 150 -6.96 17.86 -13.89
N LEU A 151 -7.73 17.23 -13.00
CA LEU A 151 -8.78 16.27 -13.35
C LEU A 151 -10.15 16.95 -13.50
N ASP A 152 -10.41 18.00 -12.73
CA ASP A 152 -11.64 18.80 -12.81
C ASP A 152 -11.60 19.68 -14.08
N LEU A 153 -12.02 19.12 -15.21
CA LEU A 153 -11.89 19.75 -16.54
C LEU A 153 -12.96 20.80 -16.76
N ASN A 154 -14.12 20.65 -16.13
CA ASN A 154 -15.24 21.58 -16.22
C ASN A 154 -15.28 22.60 -15.06
N LEU A 155 -14.36 22.49 -14.09
CA LEU A 155 -14.19 23.39 -12.95
C LEU A 155 -15.41 23.48 -12.03
N ASP A 156 -16.17 22.39 -11.94
CA ASP A 156 -17.37 22.30 -11.09
C ASP A 156 -17.05 21.81 -9.66
N GLN A 157 -15.76 21.63 -9.35
CA GLN A 157 -15.23 21.13 -8.09
C GLN A 157 -15.63 19.69 -7.78
N ARG A 158 -16.03 18.91 -8.78
CA ARG A 158 -16.52 17.54 -8.65
C ARG A 158 -15.93 16.67 -9.75
N ILE A 159 -15.16 15.67 -9.36
CA ILE A 159 -14.58 14.74 -10.32
C ILE A 159 -15.57 13.64 -10.65
N THR A 160 -15.98 13.58 -11.92
CA THR A 160 -16.87 12.53 -12.44
C THR A 160 -16.09 11.34 -13.02
N ARG A 161 -16.80 10.24 -13.28
CA ARG A 161 -16.21 9.07 -13.98
C ARG A 161 -15.67 9.38 -15.38
N GLN A 162 -16.20 10.42 -16.03
CA GLN A 162 -15.82 10.75 -17.40
C GLN A 162 -14.47 11.46 -17.43
N GLU A 163 -14.22 12.35 -16.47
CA GLU A 163 -12.97 13.11 -16.36
C GLU A 163 -11.78 12.25 -15.93
N THR A 164 -12.06 11.22 -15.15
CA THR A 164 -11.02 10.31 -14.63
C THR A 164 -10.57 9.25 -15.62
N LYS A 165 -11.24 9.14 -16.77
CA LYS A 165 -11.06 8.04 -17.72
C LYS A 165 -9.60 7.91 -18.19
N ASP A 166 -8.98 9.03 -18.54
CA ASP A 166 -7.61 9.06 -19.08
C ASP A 166 -6.59 8.75 -17.99
N LEU A 167 -6.76 9.33 -16.80
CA LEU A 167 -5.93 9.03 -15.64
C LEU A 167 -6.03 7.53 -15.27
N ILE A 168 -7.23 6.96 -15.21
CA ILE A 168 -7.43 5.53 -14.92
C ILE A 168 -6.71 4.67 -15.96
N GLN A 169 -6.75 5.05 -17.24
CA GLN A 169 -6.08 4.31 -18.30
C GLN A 169 -4.55 4.37 -18.15
N LEU A 170 -3.99 5.52 -17.76
CA LEU A 170 -2.58 5.68 -17.47
C LEU A 170 -2.17 4.84 -16.25
N ILE A 171 -2.89 4.96 -15.13
CA ILE A 171 -2.63 4.23 -13.89
C ILE A 171 -2.68 2.71 -14.13
N LYS A 172 -3.64 2.19 -14.92
CA LYS A 172 -3.70 0.75 -15.25
C LYS A 172 -2.47 0.24 -16.00
N LYS A 173 -1.79 1.11 -16.75
CA LYS A 173 -0.52 0.79 -17.43
C LYS A 173 0.65 0.87 -16.47
N LEU A 174 0.70 1.89 -15.61
CA LEU A 174 1.75 2.08 -14.60
C LEU A 174 1.71 1.01 -13.49
N PHE A 175 0.51 0.54 -13.15
CA PHE A 175 0.28 -0.42 -12.06
C PHE A 175 -0.49 -1.66 -12.54
N PRO A 176 0.14 -2.57 -13.32
CA PRO A 176 -0.52 -3.74 -13.88
C PRO A 176 -1.13 -4.68 -12.82
N LEU A 177 -0.50 -4.73 -11.64
CA LEU A 177 -0.96 -5.54 -10.51
C LEU A 177 -2.20 -4.96 -9.83
N PHE A 178 -2.40 -3.64 -9.91
CA PHE A 178 -3.50 -2.92 -9.30
C PHE A 178 -4.61 -2.54 -10.30
N ARG A 179 -4.68 -3.19 -11.47
CA ARG A 179 -5.67 -2.85 -12.52
C ARG A 179 -7.11 -2.77 -12.03
N VAL A 180 -7.49 -3.66 -11.12
CA VAL A 180 -8.84 -3.66 -10.51
C VAL A 180 -9.03 -2.46 -9.59
N CYS A 181 -8.04 -2.15 -8.75
CA CYS A 181 -8.07 -0.99 -7.85
C CYS A 181 -8.07 0.32 -8.63
N ALA A 182 -7.25 0.45 -9.66
CA ALA A 182 -7.25 1.59 -10.58
C ALA A 182 -8.61 1.79 -11.25
N GLN A 183 -9.31 0.72 -11.63
CA GLN A 183 -10.65 0.81 -12.20
C GLN A 183 -11.71 1.25 -11.18
N GLN A 184 -11.55 0.88 -9.91
CA GLN A 184 -12.52 1.12 -8.85
C GLN A 184 -12.17 2.35 -8.00
N MET A 185 -11.05 3.02 -8.27
CA MET A 185 -10.48 4.09 -7.45
C MET A 185 -11.51 5.13 -7.00
N PHE A 186 -12.06 5.86 -7.96
CA PHE A 186 -13.05 6.90 -7.68
C PHE A 186 -14.37 6.35 -7.15
N THR A 187 -14.67 5.05 -7.38
CA THR A 187 -15.87 4.41 -6.82
C THR A 187 -15.74 4.11 -5.33
N PHE A 188 -14.54 3.89 -4.80
CA PHE A 188 -14.35 3.72 -3.35
C PHE A 188 -13.91 5.01 -2.65
N CYS A 189 -13.48 6.04 -3.39
CA CYS A 189 -13.24 7.37 -2.84
C CYS A 189 -14.54 8.17 -2.65
N ASP A 190 -15.57 7.87 -3.44
CA ASP A 190 -16.94 8.39 -3.29
C ASP A 190 -17.55 7.82 -1.99
N GLN A 191 -17.51 8.59 -0.91
CA GLN A 191 -17.87 8.12 0.43
C GLN A 191 -19.38 8.22 0.67
N ASN A 192 -19.99 9.29 0.18
CA ASN A 192 -21.41 9.54 0.30
C ASN A 192 -22.23 8.91 -0.85
N ASN A 193 -21.56 8.29 -1.83
CA ASN A 193 -22.11 7.54 -2.94
C ASN A 193 -23.01 8.41 -3.85
N ASP A 194 -22.60 9.66 -4.07
CA ASP A 194 -23.30 10.63 -4.91
C ASP A 194 -22.82 10.62 -6.38
N SER A 195 -21.95 9.68 -6.73
CA SER A 195 -21.39 9.42 -8.08
C SER A 195 -20.37 10.45 -8.56
N PHE A 196 -19.96 11.40 -7.71
CA PHE A 196 -18.83 12.27 -7.97
C PHE A 196 -17.85 12.20 -6.79
N VAL A 197 -16.65 12.75 -6.98
CA VAL A 197 -15.64 12.84 -5.93
C VAL A 197 -15.30 14.29 -5.71
N THR A 198 -15.63 14.80 -4.54
CA THR A 198 -15.30 16.15 -4.11
C THR A 198 -13.82 16.28 -3.72
N LYS A 199 -13.32 17.52 -3.63
CA LYS A 199 -11.93 17.79 -3.20
C LYS A 199 -11.61 17.17 -1.82
N SER A 200 -12.56 17.20 -0.89
CA SER A 200 -12.43 16.57 0.44
C SER A 200 -12.33 15.05 0.35
N GLU A 201 -13.23 14.41 -0.40
CA GLU A 201 -13.21 12.95 -0.57
C GLU A 201 -11.96 12.48 -1.29
N PHE A 202 -11.52 13.21 -2.32
CA PHE A 202 -10.28 12.90 -3.02
C PHE A 202 -9.07 13.01 -2.10
N LYS A 203 -9.04 14.06 -1.27
CA LYS A 203 -8.00 14.26 -0.26
C LYS A 203 -8.02 13.15 0.78
N GLU A 204 -9.14 12.83 1.39
CA GLU A 204 -9.23 11.76 2.40
C GLU A 204 -8.94 10.36 1.83
N CYS A 205 -9.27 10.14 0.56
CA CYS A 205 -9.01 8.86 -0.10
C CYS A 205 -7.51 8.63 -0.36
N LEU A 206 -6.77 9.68 -0.75
CA LEU A 206 -5.35 9.61 -1.12
C LEU A 206 -4.41 9.99 0.02
N ASN A 207 -4.75 11.05 0.75
CA ASN A 207 -4.09 11.46 1.97
C ASN A 207 -4.55 10.50 3.06
N PHE A 208 -3.80 9.43 3.23
CA PHE A 208 -3.83 8.62 4.43
C PHE A 208 -3.28 9.48 5.58
N ASP A 209 -4.03 10.51 5.96
CA ASP A 209 -3.79 11.21 7.20
C ASP A 209 -3.92 10.16 8.30
N PHE A 210 -2.94 10.09 9.20
CA PHE A 210 -2.80 9.14 10.30
C PHE A 210 -4.00 9.10 11.28
N SER A 211 -5.06 9.85 11.01
CA SER A 211 -6.25 10.04 11.86
C SER A 211 -7.17 8.82 11.99
N PHE A 212 -6.96 7.73 11.23
CA PHE A 212 -7.68 6.46 11.45
C PHE A 212 -6.94 5.44 12.33
N ARG A 213 -5.93 5.86 13.11
CA ARG A 213 -5.41 5.07 14.25
C ARG A 213 -6.25 5.21 15.54
N ALA A 214 -7.45 5.78 15.47
CA ALA A 214 -8.33 5.94 16.64
C ALA A 214 -9.31 4.78 16.91
N PHE A 215 -9.32 3.71 16.11
CA PHE A 215 -10.07 2.49 16.45
C PHE A 215 -9.30 1.24 16.00
N LEU A 216 -8.38 0.79 16.86
CA LEU A 216 -8.15 -0.59 17.33
C LEU A 216 -6.76 -0.73 17.95
#